data_AF-A0A948T3B4-F1
#
_entry.id   AF-A0A948T3B4-F1
#
_cell.length_a   1.000
_cell.length_b   1.000
_cell.length_c   1.000
_cell.angle_alpha   90.00
_cell.angle_beta   90.00
_cell.angle_gamma   90.00
#
_symmetry.space_group_name_H-M   'P 1'
#
loop_
_entity.id
_entity.type
_entity.pdbx_description
1 polymer ?
#
loop_
_entity_poly.entity_id
_entity_poly.type
_entity_poly.pdbx_seq_one_letter_code
_entity_poly.pdbx_strand_id
1 'polypeptide(L)'
;FLSVALLAMLYTTAKIPLKVVLKSIKPIVPIVVFTAVLNLFFMTGKGEPLFSFWVLTIYPEGIRYAIFMSVRILTLIAGTSLLTYTTSPIVLTDAIERLLKPFARLGMPVHELAMMMTIALRFIPTLIEETDKIMNAQKARGAMLDSGKLKERIRAMAPVLIPLFISAFRRAEELAMAMECRCYRGGDGRTRLKVLRMQKTDWLVLAVCIVAFGLVWATRFLSVGVIFA
;
A
#
# COMPACT_ATOMS: atom_id res chain seq x y z
N PHE A 1 14.05 6.91 16.60
CA PHE A 1 15.39 7.21 16.05
C PHE A 1 15.96 6.05 15.23
N LEU A 2 16.11 4.84 15.78
CA LEU A 2 16.61 3.67 15.02
C LEU A 2 15.81 3.38 13.74
N SER A 3 14.47 3.44 13.80
CA SER A 3 13.59 3.27 12.63
C SER A 3 13.79 4.34 11.54
N VAL A 4 14.10 5.58 11.94
CA VAL A 4 14.37 6.69 11.02
C VAL A 4 15.71 6.47 10.32
N ALA A 5 16.75 6.06 11.06
CA ALA A 5 18.06 5.78 10.51
C ALA A 5 18.03 4.61 9.51
N LEU A 6 17.31 3.53 9.84
CA LEU A 6 17.11 2.41 8.92
C LEU A 6 16.40 2.86 7.64
N LEU A 7 15.32 3.64 7.76
CA LEU A 7 14.62 4.15 6.58
C LEU A 7 15.52 5.06 5.74
N ALA A 8 16.29 5.95 6.36
CA ALA A 8 17.24 6.80 5.65
C ALA A 8 18.26 5.95 4.86
N MET A 9 18.83 4.91 5.47
CA MET A 9 19.74 3.97 4.81
C MET A 9 19.08 3.23 3.64
N LEU A 10 17.82 2.80 3.78
CA LEU A 10 17.07 2.16 2.70
C LEU A 10 16.81 3.13 1.53
N TYR A 11 16.44 4.37 1.82
CA TYR A 11 16.21 5.39 0.80
C TYR A 11 17.49 5.76 0.03
N THR A 12 18.63 5.86 0.73
CA THR A 12 19.92 6.11 0.06
C THR A 12 20.33 4.94 -0.82
N THR A 13 20.10 3.70 -0.36
CA THR A 13 20.42 2.49 -1.14
C THR A 13 19.50 2.35 -2.35
N ALA A 14 18.22 2.67 -2.20
CA ALA A 14 17.23 2.65 -3.27
C ALA A 14 17.40 3.79 -4.29
N LYS A 15 18.28 4.77 -4.02
CA LYS A 15 18.55 5.95 -4.88
C LYS A 15 17.28 6.69 -5.31
N ILE A 16 16.28 6.75 -4.43
CA ILE A 16 15.01 7.42 -4.73
C ILE A 16 15.20 8.93 -4.58
N PRO A 17 14.78 9.74 -5.57
CA PRO A 17 14.88 11.19 -5.46
C PRO A 17 14.00 11.70 -4.30
N LEU A 18 14.55 12.56 -3.45
CA LEU A 18 13.86 13.18 -2.31
C LEU A 18 12.52 13.83 -2.69
N LYS A 19 12.38 14.32 -3.93
CA LYS A 19 11.13 14.87 -4.48
C LYS A 19 9.96 13.88 -4.42
N VAL A 20 10.22 12.58 -4.65
CA VAL A 20 9.19 11.54 -4.59
C VAL A 20 8.73 11.33 -3.15
N VAL A 21 9.66 11.33 -2.20
CA VAL A 21 9.36 11.22 -0.76
C VAL A 21 8.49 12.39 -0.28
N LEU A 22 8.85 13.62 -0.64
CA LEU A 22 8.04 14.80 -0.29
C LEU A 22 6.64 14.74 -0.92
N LYS A 23 6.50 14.20 -2.13
CA LYS A 23 5.21 14.03 -2.79
C LYS A 23 4.30 13.04 -2.05
N SER A 24 4.87 11.96 -1.48
CA SER A 24 4.13 11.00 -0.66
C SER A 24 3.73 11.56 0.72
N ILE A 25 4.54 12.44 1.30
CA ILE A 25 4.25 13.05 2.60
C ILE A 25 3.20 14.16 2.50
N LYS A 26 3.20 14.95 1.41
CA LYS A 26 2.33 16.13 1.21
C LYS A 26 0.84 15.91 1.56
N PRO A 27 0.14 14.86 1.09
CA PRO A 27 -1.28 14.67 1.41
C PRO A 27 -1.54 14.37 2.89
N ILE A 28 -0.53 13.93 3.65
CA ILE A 28 -0.69 13.45 5.02
C ILE A 28 -0.23 14.49 6.06
N VAL A 29 0.48 15.54 5.62
CA VAL A 29 0.88 16.67 6.49
C VAL A 29 -0.30 17.23 7.32
N PRO A 30 -1.51 17.46 6.77
CA PRO A 30 -2.61 17.98 7.58
C PRO A 30 -2.99 17.06 8.75
N ILE A 31 -2.96 15.74 8.53
CA ILE A 31 -3.26 14.74 9.56
C ILE A 31 -2.14 14.71 10.61
N VAL A 32 -0.87 14.77 10.19
CA VAL A 32 0.28 14.81 11.11
C VAL A 32 0.24 16.05 11.99
N VAL A 33 -0.04 17.23 11.41
CA VAL A 33 -0.16 18.47 12.16
C VAL A 33 -1.34 18.41 13.13
N PHE A 34 -2.51 17.94 12.67
CA PHE A 34 -3.69 17.79 13.50
C PHE A 34 -3.44 16.85 14.69
N THR A 35 -2.86 15.68 14.44
CA THR A 35 -2.52 14.73 15.50
C THR A 35 -1.43 15.24 16.42
N ALA A 36 -0.45 16.01 15.94
CA ALA A 36 0.56 16.64 16.78
C ALA A 36 -0.05 17.68 17.74
N VAL A 37 -0.95 18.52 17.23
CA VAL A 37 -1.66 19.53 18.02
C VAL A 37 -2.55 18.87 19.08
N LEU A 38 -3.31 17.82 18.70
CA LEU A 38 -4.10 17.06 19.67
C LEU A 38 -3.21 16.43 20.75
N ASN A 39 -2.11 15.78 20.37
CA ASN A 39 -1.20 15.19 21.36
C ASN A 39 -0.52 16.23 22.25
N LEU A 40 -0.31 17.44 21.77
CA LEU A 40 0.30 18.52 22.54
C LEU A 40 -0.66 19.06 23.63
N PHE A 41 -1.96 19.08 23.37
CA PHE A 41 -2.97 19.62 24.30
C PHE A 41 -3.70 18.57 25.14
N PHE A 42 -3.87 17.35 24.65
CA PHE A 42 -4.61 16.30 25.36
C PHE A 42 -3.71 15.39 26.21
N MET A 43 -2.39 15.46 26.05
CA MET A 43 -1.46 14.62 26.80
C MET A 43 -0.96 15.35 28.05
N THR A 44 -1.50 14.98 29.20
CA THR A 44 -1.11 15.50 30.52
C THR A 44 0.00 14.64 31.14
N GLY A 45 1.08 15.28 31.57
CA GLY A 45 2.21 14.65 32.28
C GLY A 45 2.03 14.69 33.80
N LYS A 46 2.84 13.91 34.53
CA LYS A 46 2.91 13.98 36.00
C LYS A 46 3.69 15.20 36.55
N GLY A 47 4.38 15.95 35.67
CA GLY A 47 5.23 17.09 36.04
C GLY A 47 4.49 18.45 36.08
N GLU A 48 5.22 19.52 36.39
CA GLU A 48 4.69 20.89 36.38
C GLU A 48 4.43 21.37 34.93
N PRO A 49 3.29 22.03 34.66
CA PRO A 49 2.99 22.54 33.32
C PRO A 49 3.93 23.69 32.95
N LEU A 50 4.50 23.68 31.73
CA LEU A 50 5.36 24.77 31.23
C LEU A 50 4.57 26.06 30.99
N PHE A 51 3.31 25.92 30.59
CA PHE A 51 2.41 27.04 30.32
C PHE A 51 0.98 26.57 30.61
N SER A 52 0.26 27.27 31.48
CA SER A 52 -1.16 27.05 31.74
C SER A 52 -1.94 28.30 31.33
N PHE A 53 -2.79 28.18 30.31
CA PHE A 53 -3.72 29.25 29.96
C PHE A 53 -5.13 28.66 29.80
N TRP A 54 -5.97 28.94 30.79
CA TRP A 54 -7.42 28.69 30.88
C TRP A 54 -7.90 27.22 30.76
N VAL A 55 -7.58 26.50 29.68
CA VAL A 55 -7.87 25.07 29.43
C VAL A 55 -6.71 24.36 28.72
N LEU A 56 -5.72 25.13 28.22
CA LEU A 56 -4.56 24.63 27.49
C LEU A 56 -3.36 24.60 28.43
N THR A 57 -3.02 23.41 28.92
CA THR A 57 -1.79 23.16 29.68
C THR A 57 -0.82 22.39 28.82
N ILE A 58 0.33 23.02 28.52
CA ILE A 58 1.38 22.38 27.72
C ILE A 58 2.36 21.70 28.68
N TYR A 59 2.43 20.38 28.59
CA TYR A 59 3.40 19.57 29.33
C TYR A 59 4.61 19.25 28.44
N PRO A 60 5.83 19.17 29.01
CA PRO A 60 7.01 18.76 28.26
C PRO A 60 6.85 17.32 27.70
N GLU A 61 6.12 16.46 28.41
CA GLU A 61 5.74 15.12 27.96
C GLU A 61 4.84 15.17 26.72
N GLY A 62 3.90 16.11 26.66
CA GLY A 62 3.00 16.31 25.52
C GLY A 62 3.75 16.73 24.25
N ILE A 63 4.73 17.63 24.38
CA ILE A 63 5.63 18.01 23.28
C ILE A 63 6.44 16.80 22.81
N ARG A 64 7.04 16.06 23.74
CA ARG A 64 7.83 14.87 23.43
C ARG A 64 6.98 13.83 22.70
N TYR A 65 5.76 13.57 23.18
CA TYR A 65 4.84 12.60 22.58
C TYR A 65 4.37 13.04 21.19
N ALA A 66 4.01 14.32 21.02
CA ALA A 66 3.63 14.88 19.73
C ALA A 66 4.74 14.72 18.68
N ILE A 67 6.00 14.99 19.04
CA ILE A 67 7.16 14.78 18.17
C ILE A 67 7.32 13.29 17.84
N PHE A 68 7.30 12.40 18.83
CA PHE A 68 7.46 10.96 18.60
C PHE A 68 6.35 10.37 17.71
N MET A 69 5.10 10.77 17.92
CA MET A 69 3.97 10.30 17.11
C MET A 69 4.04 10.85 15.70
N SER A 70 4.42 12.12 15.52
CA SER A 70 4.62 12.71 14.19
C SER A 70 5.69 11.98 13.40
N VAL A 71 6.86 11.75 14.01
CA VAL A 71 7.96 10.99 13.39
C VAL A 71 7.53 9.54 13.09
N ARG A 72 6.74 8.91 13.96
CA ARG A 72 6.21 7.55 13.75
C ARG A 72 5.30 7.48 12.53
N ILE A 73 4.36 8.40 12.41
CA ILE A 73 3.44 8.44 11.26
C ILE A 73 4.24 8.67 9.97
N LEU A 74 5.16 9.64 9.97
CA LEU A 74 6.02 9.93 8.82
C LEU A 74 6.88 8.73 8.42
N THR A 75 7.49 8.02 9.37
CA THR A 75 8.29 6.82 9.08
C THR A 75 7.46 5.66 8.55
N LEU A 76 6.26 5.45 9.08
CA LEU A 76 5.35 4.40 8.60
C LEU A 76 4.99 4.62 7.12
N ILE A 77 4.60 5.84 6.78
CA ILE A 77 4.22 6.24 5.42
C ILE A 77 5.41 6.17 4.48
N ALA A 78 6.57 6.69 4.90
CA ALA A 78 7.79 6.64 4.11
C ALA A 78 8.14 5.16 3.80
N GLY A 79 8.11 4.27 4.80
CA GLY A 79 8.34 2.85 4.60
C GLY A 79 7.36 2.18 3.63
N THR A 80 6.07 2.52 3.70
CA THR A 80 5.07 1.98 2.75
C THR A 80 5.30 2.51 1.34
N SER A 81 5.55 3.82 1.20
CA SER A 81 5.81 4.44 -0.10
C SER A 81 7.04 3.87 -0.78
N LEU A 82 8.10 3.57 -0.02
CA LEU A 82 9.30 2.92 -0.52
C LEU A 82 8.95 1.60 -1.22
N LEU A 83 8.20 0.73 -0.54
CA LEU A 83 7.75 -0.55 -1.11
C LEU A 83 6.90 -0.35 -2.38
N THR A 84 5.99 0.64 -2.38
CA THR A 84 5.13 0.94 -3.54
C THR A 84 5.93 1.41 -4.75
N TYR A 85 7.02 2.17 -4.55
CA TYR A 85 7.84 2.68 -5.65
C TYR A 85 8.90 1.70 -6.15
N THR A 86 9.43 0.83 -5.29
CA THR A 86 10.50 -0.10 -5.68
C THR A 86 9.99 -1.43 -6.23
N THR A 87 8.72 -1.76 -5.99
CA THR A 87 8.19 -3.10 -6.29
C THR A 87 6.97 -3.02 -7.21
N SER A 88 7.02 -3.76 -8.33
CA SER A 88 5.88 -3.83 -9.25
C SER A 88 4.68 -4.56 -8.62
N PRO A 89 3.43 -4.19 -8.97
CA PRO A 89 2.22 -4.83 -8.43
C PRO A 89 2.17 -6.35 -8.66
N ILE A 90 2.67 -6.83 -9.80
CA ILE A 90 2.70 -8.27 -10.15
C ILE A 90 3.63 -9.05 -9.22
N VAL A 91 4.80 -8.48 -8.91
CA VAL A 91 5.74 -9.10 -7.97
C VAL A 91 5.18 -9.08 -6.54
N LEU A 92 4.43 -8.04 -6.19
CA LEU A 92 3.76 -7.96 -4.89
C LEU A 92 2.68 -9.04 -4.74
N THR A 93 1.89 -9.31 -5.79
CA THR A 93 0.91 -10.40 -5.77
C THR A 93 1.57 -11.77 -5.68
N ASP A 94 2.69 -12.00 -6.38
CA ASP A 94 3.47 -13.23 -6.26
C ASP A 94 4.03 -13.42 -4.83
N ALA A 95 4.44 -12.33 -4.17
CA ALA A 95 4.90 -12.35 -2.79
C ALA A 95 3.75 -12.69 -1.82
N ILE A 96 2.57 -12.08 -2.00
CA ILE A 96 1.37 -12.39 -1.21
C ILE A 96 0.96 -13.85 -1.39
N GLU A 97 0.98 -14.38 -2.62
CA GLU A 97 0.72 -15.79 -2.88
C GLU A 97 1.65 -16.70 -2.06
N ARG A 98 2.96 -16.40 -2.05
CA ARG A 98 3.93 -17.18 -1.26
C ARG A 98 3.67 -17.10 0.24
N LEU A 99 3.24 -15.95 0.74
CA LEU A 99 2.86 -15.76 2.14
C LEU A 99 1.56 -16.50 2.49
N LEU A 100 0.64 -16.65 1.52
CA LEU A 100 -0.62 -17.37 1.70
C LEU A 100 -0.49 -18.89 1.50
N LYS A 101 0.56 -19.40 0.86
CA LYS A 101 0.81 -20.85 0.71
C LYS A 101 0.61 -21.71 1.97
N PRO A 102 1.08 -21.35 3.19
CA PRO A 102 0.82 -22.16 4.38
C PRO A 102 -0.68 -22.30 4.68
N PHE A 103 -1.50 -21.29 4.32
CA PHE A 103 -2.95 -21.34 4.46
C PHE A 103 -3.63 -22.26 3.45
N ALA A 104 -2.93 -22.71 2.40
CA ALA A 104 -3.47 -23.74 1.51
C ALA A 104 -3.77 -25.05 2.26
N ARG A 105 -3.02 -25.34 3.34
CA ARG A 105 -3.28 -26.51 4.20
C ARG A 105 -4.58 -26.40 5.00
N LEU A 106 -5.12 -25.18 5.13
CA LEU A 106 -6.41 -24.89 5.77
C LEU A 106 -7.57 -24.88 4.76
N GLY A 107 -7.34 -25.36 3.53
CA GLY A 107 -8.36 -25.42 2.47
C GLY A 107 -8.49 -24.14 1.62
N MET A 108 -7.58 -23.18 1.76
CA MET A 108 -7.59 -21.96 0.94
C MET A 108 -7.09 -22.23 -0.49
N PRO A 109 -7.83 -21.84 -1.56
CA PRO A 109 -7.43 -22.01 -2.96
C PRO A 109 -6.40 -20.96 -3.39
N VAL A 110 -5.17 -21.04 -2.85
CA VAL A 110 -4.12 -20.03 -3.04
C VAL A 110 -3.69 -19.88 -4.51
N HIS A 111 -3.64 -20.98 -5.26
CA HIS A 111 -3.21 -20.97 -6.67
C HIS A 111 -4.25 -20.28 -7.57
N GLU A 112 -5.52 -20.57 -7.36
CA GLU A 112 -6.64 -19.96 -8.07
C GLU A 112 -6.71 -18.46 -7.78
N LEU A 113 -6.55 -18.06 -6.50
CA LEU A 113 -6.49 -16.65 -6.11
C LEU A 113 -5.34 -15.93 -6.81
N ALA A 114 -4.14 -16.52 -6.84
CA ALA A 114 -2.99 -15.92 -7.51
C ALA A 114 -3.21 -15.78 -9.02
N MET A 115 -3.85 -16.76 -9.65
CA MET A 115 -4.21 -16.70 -11.07
C MET A 115 -5.19 -15.56 -11.34
N MET A 116 -6.29 -15.47 -10.58
CA MET A 116 -7.29 -14.42 -10.73
C MET A 116 -6.67 -13.02 -10.53
N MET A 117 -5.83 -12.86 -9.51
CA MET A 117 -5.12 -11.60 -9.27
C MET A 117 -4.18 -11.22 -10.42
N THR A 118 -3.42 -12.18 -10.96
CA THR A 118 -2.51 -11.94 -12.08
C THR A 118 -3.28 -11.56 -13.36
N ILE A 119 -4.39 -12.23 -13.63
CA ILE A 119 -5.28 -11.92 -14.76
C ILE A 119 -5.87 -10.52 -14.59
N ALA A 120 -6.40 -10.21 -13.39
CA ALA A 120 -6.97 -8.91 -13.08
C ALA A 120 -5.95 -7.78 -13.27
N LEU A 121 -4.74 -7.91 -12.68
CA LEU A 121 -3.68 -6.90 -12.82
C LEU A 121 -3.29 -6.67 -14.28
N ARG A 122 -3.30 -7.71 -15.12
CA ARG A 122 -3.02 -7.57 -16.56
C ARG A 122 -4.18 -6.95 -17.34
N PHE A 123 -5.42 -7.19 -16.92
CA PHE A 123 -6.60 -6.63 -17.57
C PHE A 123 -6.90 -5.20 -17.16
N ILE A 124 -6.43 -4.71 -16.01
CA ILE A 124 -6.63 -3.31 -15.59
C ILE A 124 -6.19 -2.31 -16.68
N PRO A 125 -4.97 -2.36 -17.24
CA PRO A 125 -4.56 -1.44 -18.31
C PRO A 125 -5.47 -1.51 -19.53
N THR A 126 -5.83 -2.72 -19.96
CA THR A 126 -6.68 -2.91 -21.14
C THR A 126 -8.11 -2.40 -20.92
N LEU A 127 -8.67 -2.58 -19.72
CA LEU A 127 -9.99 -2.06 -19.35
C LEU A 127 -10.00 -0.54 -19.28
N ILE A 128 -8.90 0.09 -18.81
CA ILE A 128 -8.75 1.56 -18.84
C ILE A 128 -8.75 2.05 -20.28
N GLU A 129 -7.92 1.46 -21.15
CA GLU A 129 -7.87 1.85 -22.58
C GLU A 129 -9.22 1.66 -23.29
N GLU A 130 -9.94 0.59 -22.97
CA GLU A 130 -11.27 0.30 -23.52
C GLU A 130 -12.32 1.28 -23.00
N THR A 131 -12.25 1.63 -21.71
CA THR A 131 -13.08 2.67 -21.10
C THR A 131 -12.86 4.01 -21.80
N ASP A 132 -11.60 4.41 -22.01
CA ASP A 132 -11.27 5.66 -22.69
C ASP A 132 -11.80 5.68 -24.14
N LYS A 133 -11.67 4.57 -24.88
CA LYS A 133 -12.23 4.43 -26.24
C LYS A 133 -13.75 4.59 -26.24
N ILE A 134 -14.44 3.90 -25.33
CA ILE A 134 -15.91 3.98 -25.23
C ILE A 134 -16.35 5.39 -24.82
N MET A 135 -15.67 5.99 -23.83
CA MET A 135 -15.96 7.36 -23.40
C MET A 135 -15.81 8.37 -24.54
N ASN A 136 -14.72 8.29 -25.31
CA ASN A 136 -14.50 9.17 -26.45
C ASN A 136 -15.55 8.96 -27.56
N ALA A 137 -15.96 7.71 -27.83
CA ALA A 137 -17.02 7.41 -28.78
C ALA A 137 -18.38 7.98 -28.33
N GLN A 138 -18.71 7.89 -27.04
CA GLN A 138 -19.95 8.47 -26.51
C GLN A 138 -19.93 10.00 -26.53
N LYS A 139 -18.79 10.63 -26.22
CA LYS A 139 -18.60 12.09 -26.36
C LYS A 139 -18.81 12.55 -27.81
N ALA A 140 -18.29 11.82 -28.79
CA ALA A 140 -18.52 12.10 -30.21
C ALA A 140 -19.99 11.96 -30.64
N ARG A 141 -20.75 11.11 -29.94
CA ARG A 141 -22.21 10.94 -30.11
C ARG A 141 -23.04 11.97 -29.34
N GLY A 142 -22.41 12.99 -28.75
CA GLY A 142 -23.08 14.07 -28.03
C GLY A 142 -23.36 13.78 -26.55
N ALA A 143 -22.84 12.69 -25.98
CA ALA A 143 -22.99 12.43 -24.56
C ALA A 143 -22.12 13.39 -23.73
N MET A 144 -22.77 14.23 -22.90
CA MET A 144 -22.07 15.09 -21.95
C MET A 144 -21.72 14.30 -20.68
N LEU A 145 -20.54 13.67 -20.69
CA LEU A 145 -20.05 12.88 -19.55
C LEU A 145 -19.52 13.75 -18.39
N ASP A 146 -18.98 14.93 -18.73
CA ASP A 146 -18.25 15.79 -17.77
C ASP A 146 -19.04 17.02 -17.32
N SER A 147 -20.29 17.20 -17.78
CA SER A 147 -21.11 18.40 -17.53
C SER A 147 -22.47 18.03 -16.93
N GLY A 148 -23.12 18.97 -16.25
CA GLY A 148 -24.45 18.78 -15.64
C GLY A 148 -24.45 18.39 -14.16
N LYS A 149 -25.65 18.13 -13.63
CA LYS A 149 -25.86 17.72 -12.22
C LYS A 149 -25.32 16.32 -11.98
N LEU A 150 -24.97 15.99 -10.73
CA LEU A 150 -24.45 14.66 -10.36
C LEU A 150 -25.36 13.51 -10.86
N LYS A 151 -26.68 13.68 -10.79
CA LYS A 151 -27.68 12.71 -11.26
C LYS A 151 -27.63 12.50 -12.78
N GLU A 152 -27.38 13.56 -13.54
CA GLU A 152 -27.25 13.52 -15.01
C GLU A 152 -25.95 12.81 -15.41
N ARG A 153 -24.84 13.12 -14.71
CA ARG A 153 -23.56 12.44 -14.92
C ARG A 153 -23.66 10.94 -14.66
N ILE A 154 -24.29 10.50 -13.57
CA ILE A 154 -24.49 9.08 -13.27
C ILE A 154 -25.28 8.39 -14.38
N ARG A 155 -26.37 9.02 -14.85
CA ARG A 155 -27.16 8.47 -15.96
C ARG A 155 -26.36 8.40 -17.26
N ALA A 156 -25.51 9.40 -17.51
CA ALA A 156 -24.64 9.47 -18.68
C ALA A 156 -23.51 8.41 -18.68
N MET A 157 -23.24 7.75 -17.55
CA MET A 157 -22.27 6.63 -17.48
C MET A 157 -22.85 5.29 -17.94
N ALA A 158 -24.16 5.11 -17.96
CA ALA A 158 -24.78 3.84 -18.37
C ALA A 158 -24.37 3.38 -19.79
N PRO A 159 -24.32 4.27 -20.82
CA PRO A 159 -23.83 3.94 -22.16
C PRO A 159 -22.34 3.60 -22.25
N VAL A 160 -21.55 3.88 -21.21
CA VAL A 160 -20.14 3.48 -21.09
C VAL A 160 -20.04 2.12 -20.39
N LEU A 161 -20.80 1.96 -19.31
CA LEU A 161 -20.74 0.80 -18.45
C LEU A 161 -21.25 -0.48 -19.14
N ILE A 162 -22.38 -0.40 -19.86
CA ILE A 162 -22.99 -1.58 -20.51
C ILE A 162 -22.04 -2.18 -21.56
N PRO A 163 -21.48 -1.43 -22.53
CA PRO A 163 -20.52 -1.99 -23.48
C PRO A 163 -19.26 -2.54 -22.82
N LEU A 164 -18.74 -1.85 -21.79
CA LEU A 164 -17.56 -2.31 -21.06
C LEU A 164 -17.80 -3.67 -20.40
N PHE A 165 -18.98 -3.89 -19.79
CA PHE A 165 -19.33 -5.19 -19.22
C PHE A 165 -19.41 -6.29 -20.29
N ILE A 166 -20.11 -6.04 -21.40
CA ILE A 166 -20.23 -7.02 -22.50
C ILE A 166 -18.83 -7.40 -23.01
N SER A 167 -17.97 -6.41 -23.26
CA SER A 167 -16.58 -6.64 -23.65
C SER A 167 -15.78 -7.44 -22.62
N ALA A 168 -15.94 -7.14 -21.33
CA ALA A 168 -15.24 -7.83 -20.25
C ALA A 168 -15.68 -9.31 -20.16
N PHE A 169 -16.98 -9.59 -20.27
CA PHE A 169 -17.51 -10.96 -20.29
C PHE A 169 -16.99 -11.74 -21.50
N ARG A 170 -17.05 -11.14 -22.69
CA ARG A 170 -16.52 -11.76 -23.90
C ARG A 170 -15.03 -12.09 -23.75
N ARG A 171 -14.23 -11.16 -23.20
CA ARG A 171 -12.80 -11.40 -22.97
C ARG A 171 -12.55 -12.49 -21.93
N ALA A 172 -13.39 -12.60 -20.91
CA ALA A 172 -13.31 -13.69 -19.93
C ALA A 172 -13.58 -15.05 -20.60
N GLU A 173 -14.59 -15.13 -21.46
CA GLU A 173 -14.94 -16.34 -22.21
C GLU A 173 -13.83 -16.74 -23.20
N GLU A 174 -13.32 -15.78 -23.99
CA GLU A 174 -12.19 -15.99 -24.89
C GLU A 174 -10.93 -16.45 -24.13
N LEU A 175 -10.66 -15.88 -22.95
CA LEU A 175 -9.54 -16.30 -22.11
C LEU A 175 -9.75 -17.71 -21.57
N ALA A 176 -10.94 -18.04 -21.08
CA ALA A 176 -11.27 -19.37 -20.56
C ALA A 176 -11.10 -20.44 -21.65
N MET A 177 -11.69 -20.21 -22.83
CA MET A 177 -11.54 -21.10 -23.98
C MET A 177 -10.07 -21.26 -24.38
N ALA A 178 -9.30 -20.17 -24.46
CA ALA A 178 -7.88 -20.23 -24.76
C ALA A 178 -7.06 -21.00 -23.71
N MET A 179 -7.47 -20.92 -22.43
CA MET A 179 -6.86 -21.69 -21.35
C MET A 179 -7.18 -23.18 -21.46
N GLU A 180 -8.42 -23.54 -21.80
CA GLU A 180 -8.83 -24.92 -22.06
C GLU A 180 -8.12 -25.53 -23.27
N CYS A 181 -8.02 -24.80 -24.39
CA CYS A 181 -7.25 -25.22 -25.56
C CYS A 181 -5.76 -25.45 -25.25
N ARG A 182 -5.21 -24.75 -24.26
CA ARG A 182 -3.84 -24.97 -23.75
C ARG A 182 -3.75 -26.04 -22.66
N CYS A 183 -4.81 -26.83 -22.48
CA CYS A 183 -4.93 -27.88 -21.49
C CYS A 183 -4.67 -27.38 -20.05
N TYR A 184 -5.10 -26.15 -19.73
CA TYR A 184 -4.93 -25.60 -18.39
C TYR A 184 -5.93 -26.24 -17.41
N ARG A 185 -5.45 -27.15 -16.55
CA ARG A 185 -6.28 -27.89 -15.56
C ARG A 185 -6.14 -27.46 -14.09
N GLY A 186 -5.34 -26.44 -13.80
CA GLY A 186 -5.13 -25.90 -12.44
C GLY A 186 -4.27 -26.76 -11.49
N GLY A 187 -3.81 -26.12 -10.40
CA GLY A 187 -3.43 -26.75 -9.12
C GLY A 187 -2.16 -27.61 -9.07
N ASP A 188 -2.21 -28.83 -9.60
CA ASP A 188 -1.27 -29.89 -9.25
C ASP A 188 -0.28 -30.25 -10.38
N GLY A 189 0.96 -30.55 -9.99
CA GLY A 189 2.03 -30.97 -10.92
C GLY A 189 2.59 -29.87 -11.83
N ARG A 190 2.22 -28.59 -11.62
CA ARG A 190 2.67 -27.48 -12.47
C ARG A 190 4.08 -26.99 -12.13
N THR A 191 4.88 -26.73 -13.16
CA THR A 191 6.15 -26.01 -13.04
C THR A 191 5.93 -24.51 -13.17
N ARG A 192 6.73 -23.71 -12.45
CA ARG A 192 6.67 -22.24 -12.50
C ARG A 192 7.73 -21.69 -13.43
N LEU A 193 7.31 -20.87 -14.40
CA LEU A 193 8.23 -20.19 -15.32
C LEU A 193 9.06 -19.11 -14.61
N LYS A 194 8.43 -18.31 -13.74
CA LYS A 194 9.11 -17.35 -12.88
C LYS A 194 9.16 -17.88 -11.45
N VAL A 195 10.37 -18.27 -11.03
CA VAL A 195 10.64 -18.67 -9.65
C VAL A 195 11.46 -17.57 -9.00
N LEU A 196 10.91 -16.86 -8.01
CA LEU A 196 11.74 -15.99 -7.17
C LEU A 196 12.73 -16.88 -6.40
N ARG A 197 14.02 -16.70 -6.69
CA ARG A 197 15.16 -17.35 -6.04
C ARG A 197 15.86 -16.30 -5.19
N MET A 198 16.15 -16.62 -3.93
CA MET A 198 16.93 -15.74 -3.08
C MET A 198 18.36 -15.63 -3.60
N GLN A 199 18.81 -14.41 -3.88
CA GLN A 199 20.20 -14.12 -4.22
C GLN A 199 21.03 -13.93 -2.94
N LYS A 200 22.36 -13.95 -3.07
CA LYS A 200 23.28 -13.72 -1.92
C LYS A 200 23.06 -12.35 -1.28
N THR A 201 22.68 -11.36 -2.08
CA THR A 201 22.28 -10.02 -1.64
C THR A 201 21.01 -10.06 -0.79
N ASP A 202 20.03 -10.91 -1.15
CA ASP A 202 18.77 -11.03 -0.41
C ASP A 202 19.01 -11.61 0.99
N TRP A 203 19.94 -12.56 1.10
CA TRP A 203 20.36 -13.11 2.39
C TRP A 203 21.05 -12.08 3.28
N LEU A 204 21.92 -11.25 2.70
CA LEU A 204 22.59 -10.17 3.42
C LEU A 204 21.57 -9.12 3.91
N VAL A 205 20.64 -8.71 3.04
CA VAL A 205 19.56 -7.77 3.41
C VAL A 205 18.67 -8.38 4.49
N LEU A 206 18.33 -9.67 4.39
CA LEU A 206 17.54 -10.37 5.40
C LEU A 206 18.24 -10.35 6.77
N ALA A 207 19.54 -10.64 6.82
CA ALA A 207 20.32 -10.62 8.04
C ALA A 207 20.34 -9.20 8.67
N VAL A 208 20.58 -8.16 7.87
CA VAL A 208 20.54 -6.76 8.33
C VAL A 208 19.15 -6.41 8.87
N CYS A 209 18.08 -6.81 8.20
CA CYS A 209 16.71 -6.58 8.66
C CYS A 209 16.41 -7.29 9.98
N ILE A 210 16.85 -8.54 10.16
CA ILE A 210 16.66 -9.30 11.42
C ILE A 210 17.42 -8.63 12.57
N VAL A 211 18.68 -8.25 12.36
CA VAL A 211 19.49 -7.56 13.38
C VAL A 211 18.86 -6.23 13.75
N ALA A 212 18.45 -5.43 12.77
CA ALA A 212 17.80 -4.15 13.03
C ALA A 212 16.46 -4.33 13.76
N PHE A 213 15.66 -5.33 13.39
CA PHE A 213 14.41 -5.66 14.09
C PHE A 213 14.69 -6.07 15.54
N GLY A 214 15.69 -6.92 15.77
CA GLY A 214 16.12 -7.32 17.11
C GLY A 214 16.57 -6.14 17.97
N LEU A 215 17.34 -5.20 17.41
CA LEU A 215 17.76 -3.98 18.10
C LEU A 215 16.58 -3.06 18.44
N VAL A 216 15.63 -2.89 17.52
CA VAL A 216 14.39 -2.13 17.78
C VAL A 216 13.55 -2.81 18.86
N TRP A 217 13.46 -4.14 18.83
CA TRP A 217 12.70 -4.89 19.82
C TRP A 217 13.35 -4.84 21.21
N ALA A 218 14.68 -5.02 21.29
CA ALA A 218 15.44 -4.93 22.54
C ALA A 218 15.35 -3.53 23.18
N THR A 219 15.51 -2.46 22.38
CA THR A 219 15.35 -1.09 22.89
C THR A 219 13.93 -0.81 23.37
N ARG A 220 12.91 -1.40 22.74
CA ARG A 220 11.52 -1.31 23.20
C ARG A 220 11.29 -2.07 24.49
N PHE A 221 11.77 -3.31 24.60
CA PHE A 221 11.62 -4.12 25.81
C PHE A 221 12.33 -3.47 27.02
N LEU A 222 13.55 -2.96 26.82
CA LEU A 222 14.30 -2.20 27.83
C LEU A 222 13.58 -0.89 28.21
N SER A 223 13.02 -0.15 27.25
CA SER A 223 12.29 1.10 27.55
C SER A 223 10.95 0.87 28.25
N VAL A 224 10.26 -0.25 27.98
CA VAL A 224 9.01 -0.62 28.67
C VAL A 224 9.32 -1.07 30.10
N GLY A 225 10.43 -1.76 30.34
CA GLY A 225 10.90 -2.11 31.68
C GLY A 225 11.26 -0.90 32.55
N VAL A 226 11.70 0.21 31.96
CA VAL A 226 12.05 1.46 32.68
C VAL A 226 10.83 2.40 32.88
N ILE A 227 9.73 2.21 32.15
CA ILE A 227 8.49 3.00 32.31
C ILE A 227 7.55 2.36 33.35
N PHE A 228 7.72 1.07 33.67
CA PHE A 228 6.92 0.33 34.66
C PHE A 228 7.66 0.06 36.00
N ALA A 229 8.87 0.60 36.18
CA ALA A 229 9.60 0.63 37.45
C ALA A 229 9.73 2.09 37.92
#